data_AF-A0A146G681-F1
#
_entry.id   AF-A0A146G681-F1
#
_cell.length_a   1.000
_cell.length_b   1.000
_cell.length_c   1.000
_cell.angle_alpha   90.00
_cell.angle_beta   90.00
_cell.angle_gamma   90.00
#
_symmetry.space_group_name_H-M   'P 1'
#
loop_
_entity.id
_entity.type
_entity.pdbx_description
1 polymer ?
#
loop_
_entity_poly.entity_id
_entity_poly.type
_entity_poly.pdbx_seq_one_letter_code
_entity_poly.pdbx_strand_id
1 'polypeptide(L)'
;MKMEFLVWVFAPIGFSIAALIVSVKCAIQGRAWAQWISLAVVASLNIYAVSTLVHMMTTPSWPSPIPHGLIGVSLLVAVAQYLAFRRTKKRGPGGGGRV
;
A
#
# COMPACT_ATOMS: atom_id res chain seq x y z
N MET A 1 -19.00 15.47 -5.26
CA MET A 1 -17.71 16.09 -5.64
C MET A 1 -16.81 16.46 -4.45
N LYS A 2 -17.16 17.40 -3.55
CA LYS A 2 -16.22 17.85 -2.48
C LYS A 2 -15.86 16.80 -1.41
N MET A 3 -16.83 16.02 -0.91
CA MET A 3 -16.56 14.96 0.09
C MET A 3 -15.80 13.76 -0.52
N GLU A 4 -16.18 13.35 -1.72
CA GLU A 4 -15.55 12.25 -2.44
C GLU A 4 -14.06 12.53 -2.74
N PHE A 5 -13.73 13.75 -3.17
CA PHE A 5 -12.35 14.15 -3.40
C PHE A 5 -11.48 14.06 -2.13
N LEU A 6 -12.00 14.49 -0.97
CA LEU A 6 -11.28 14.39 0.31
C LEU A 6 -10.95 12.92 0.63
N VAL A 7 -11.93 12.02 0.46
CA VAL A 7 -11.72 10.58 0.68
C VAL A 7 -10.59 10.05 -0.20
N TRP A 8 -10.57 10.41 -1.49
CA TRP A 8 -9.55 9.95 -2.43
C TRP A 8 -8.16 10.55 -2.21
N VAL A 9 -8.05 11.72 -1.57
CA VAL A 9 -6.77 12.31 -1.17
C VAL A 9 -6.23 11.68 0.12
N PHE A 10 -7.11 11.38 1.09
CA PHE A 10 -6.69 10.81 2.37
C PHE A 10 -6.51 9.28 2.36
N ALA A 11 -7.22 8.55 1.50
CA ALA A 11 -7.07 7.10 1.37
C ALA A 11 -5.62 6.63 1.04
N PRO A 12 -4.89 7.25 0.10
CA PRO A 12 -3.47 6.95 -0.16
C PRO A 12 -2.60 7.12 1.09
N ILE A 13 -2.86 8.15 1.91
CA ILE A 13 -2.11 8.41 3.15
C ILE A 13 -2.35 7.27 4.15
N GLY A 14 -3.61 6.87 4.33
CA GLY A 14 -3.97 5.74 5.19
C GLY A 14 -3.30 4.43 4.75
N PHE A 15 -3.28 4.13 3.45
CA PHE A 15 -2.63 2.92 2.92
C PHE A 15 -1.12 2.93 3.09
N SER A 16 -0.46 4.07 2.86
CA SER A 16 0.98 4.22 3.11
C SER A 16 1.34 3.98 4.58
N ILE A 17 0.56 4.51 5.52
CA ILE A 17 0.77 4.28 6.96
C ILE A 17 0.57 2.80 7.31
N ALA A 18 -0.50 2.18 6.82
CA ALA A 18 -0.76 0.76 7.06
C ALA A 18 0.36 -0.14 6.51
N ALA A 19 0.81 0.12 5.26
CA ALA A 19 1.91 -0.60 4.64
C ALA A 19 3.22 -0.40 5.42
N LEU A 20 3.50 0.81 5.91
CA LEU A 20 4.67 1.11 6.74
C LEU A 20 4.66 0.29 8.04
N ILE A 21 3.54 0.27 8.76
CA ILE A 21 3.40 -0.51 10.01
C ILE A 21 3.66 -2.00 9.77
N VAL A 22 3.09 -2.57 8.69
CA VAL A 22 3.32 -3.96 8.32
C VAL A 22 4.79 -4.21 7.98
N SER A 23 5.40 -3.30 7.22
CA SER A 23 6.79 -3.43 6.78
C SER A 23 7.78 -3.36 7.95
N VAL A 24 7.58 -2.44 8.89
CA VAL A 24 8.38 -2.35 10.13
C VAL A 24 8.25 -3.63 10.96
N LYS A 25 7.02 -4.13 11.14
CA LYS A 25 6.79 -5.40 11.87
C LYS A 25 7.48 -6.59 11.19
N CYS A 26 7.54 -6.62 9.87
CA CYS A 26 8.25 -7.66 9.13
C CYS A 26 9.78 -7.50 9.17
N ALA A 27 10.29 -6.27 9.16
CA ALA A 27 11.71 -5.98 9.21
C ALA A 27 12.33 -6.49 10.52
N ILE A 28 11.60 -6.32 11.64
CA ILE A 28 11.99 -6.87 12.95
C ILE A 28 12.10 -8.41 12.92
N GLN A 29 11.38 -9.10 12.03
CA GLN A 29 11.39 -10.57 11.90
C GLN A 29 12.42 -11.11 10.90
N GLY A 30 13.37 -10.29 10.43
CA GLY A 30 14.45 -10.72 9.53
C GLY A 30 14.06 -10.87 8.06
N ARG A 31 12.85 -10.44 7.65
CA ARG A 31 12.40 -10.40 6.23
C ARG A 31 12.33 -8.97 5.69
N ALA A 32 13.29 -8.15 6.07
CA ALA A 32 13.29 -6.70 5.84
C ALA A 32 13.24 -6.33 4.35
N TRP A 33 14.14 -6.87 3.51
CA TRP A 33 14.31 -6.50 2.10
C TRP A 33 12.99 -6.44 1.30
N ALA A 34 12.23 -7.55 1.28
CA ALA A 34 11.10 -7.68 0.35
C ALA A 34 9.93 -6.77 0.76
N GLN A 35 9.86 -6.48 2.05
CA GLN A 35 8.82 -5.64 2.64
C GLN A 35 9.15 -4.17 2.44
N TRP A 36 10.42 -3.78 2.51
CA TRP A 36 10.88 -2.44 2.14
C TRP A 36 10.64 -2.13 0.66
N ILE A 37 10.92 -3.07 -0.25
CA ILE A 37 10.63 -2.89 -1.69
C ILE A 37 9.13 -2.69 -1.91
N SER A 38 8.31 -3.56 -1.32
CA SER A 38 6.88 -3.46 -1.51
C SER A 38 6.27 -2.22 -0.83
N LEU A 39 6.86 -1.71 0.26
CA LEU A 39 6.51 -0.42 0.86
C LEU A 39 6.84 0.72 -0.10
N ALA A 40 8.02 0.70 -0.72
CA ALA A 40 8.42 1.71 -1.70
C ALA A 40 7.43 1.73 -2.88
N VAL A 41 7.01 0.57 -3.38
CA VAL A 41 6.00 0.46 -4.45
C VAL A 41 4.66 1.08 -4.03
N VAL A 42 4.16 0.76 -2.83
CA VAL A 42 2.91 1.35 -2.30
C VAL A 42 3.04 2.87 -2.18
N ALA A 43 4.16 3.35 -1.63
CA ALA A 43 4.42 4.78 -1.50
C ALA A 43 4.47 5.48 -2.85
N SER A 44 5.18 4.92 -3.84
CA SER A 44 5.26 5.48 -5.20
C SER A 44 3.89 5.52 -5.89
N LEU A 45 3.09 4.47 -5.78
CA LEU A 45 1.73 4.44 -6.34
C LEU A 45 0.82 5.48 -5.69
N ASN A 46 0.92 5.65 -4.37
CA ASN A 46 0.13 6.64 -3.64
C ASN A 46 0.56 8.08 -3.96
N ILE A 47 1.86 8.35 -4.07
CA ILE A 47 2.39 9.65 -4.52
C ILE A 47 1.88 9.95 -5.93
N TYR A 48 1.94 8.98 -6.84
CA TYR A 48 1.47 9.14 -8.21
C TYR A 48 -0.05 9.37 -8.25
N ALA A 49 -0.84 8.66 -7.45
CA ALA A 49 -2.28 8.87 -7.34
C ALA A 49 -2.63 10.29 -6.86
N VAL A 50 -1.95 10.79 -5.81
CA VAL A 50 -2.15 12.16 -5.31
C VAL A 50 -1.73 13.20 -6.35
N SER A 51 -0.57 13.00 -6.99
CA SER A 51 -0.10 13.89 -8.07
C SER A 51 -1.11 13.96 -9.22
N THR A 52 -1.70 12.82 -9.58
CA THR A 52 -2.74 12.73 -10.61
C THR A 52 -4.01 13.46 -10.19
N LEU A 53 -4.46 13.31 -8.93
CA LEU A 53 -5.63 14.02 -8.40
C LEU A 53 -5.43 15.54 -8.39
N VAL A 54 -4.23 16.01 -8.03
CA VAL A 54 -3.87 17.43 -8.07
C VAL A 54 -3.78 17.93 -9.53
N HIS A 55 -3.28 17.09 -10.44
CA HIS A 55 -3.24 17.45 -11.85
C HIS A 55 -4.64 17.52 -12.49
N MET A 56 -5.57 16.64 -12.10
CA MET A 56 -6.97 16.71 -12.52
C MET A 56 -7.69 17.98 -12.03
N MET A 57 -7.31 18.50 -10.85
CA MET A 57 -7.80 19.79 -10.34
C MET A 57 -7.32 20.98 -11.16
N THR A 58 -6.15 20.87 -11.81
CA THR A 58 -5.52 21.95 -12.58
C THR A 58 -5.74 21.81 -14.08
N THR A 59 -6.03 20.60 -14.56
CA THR A 59 -6.19 20.27 -15.98
C THR A 59 -7.42 19.36 -16.16
N PRO A 60 -8.59 19.93 -16.54
CA PRO A 60 -9.86 19.19 -16.54
C PRO A 60 -9.98 18.10 -17.63
N SER A 61 -9.00 17.95 -18.51
CA SER A 61 -8.99 16.94 -19.60
C SER A 61 -8.43 15.58 -19.18
N TRP A 62 -7.96 15.41 -17.94
CA TRP A 62 -7.37 14.15 -17.51
C TRP A 62 -8.41 13.07 -17.19
N PRO A 63 -8.15 11.79 -17.53
CA PRO A 63 -9.11 10.71 -17.28
C PRO A 63 -9.31 10.44 -15.78
N SER A 64 -10.55 10.65 -15.31
CA SER A 64 -10.99 10.36 -13.93
C SER A 64 -10.66 8.96 -13.39
N PRO A 65 -10.66 7.85 -14.17
CA PRO A 65 -10.40 6.53 -13.61
C PRO A 65 -8.93 6.25 -13.25
N ILE A 66 -7.96 7.06 -13.71
CA ILE A 66 -6.53 6.82 -13.45
C ILE A 66 -6.17 6.87 -11.96
N PRO A 67 -6.50 7.92 -11.19
CA PRO A 67 -6.18 7.96 -9.76
C PRO A 67 -6.86 6.82 -8.98
N HIS A 68 -8.09 6.47 -9.34
CA HIS A 68 -8.81 5.35 -8.75
C HIS A 68 -8.11 4.01 -8.99
N GLY A 69 -7.64 3.76 -10.22
CA GLY A 69 -6.88 2.57 -10.58
C GLY A 69 -5.58 2.45 -9.78
N LEU A 70 -4.85 3.56 -9.62
CA LEU A 70 -3.60 3.60 -8.85
C LEU A 70 -3.83 3.29 -7.36
N ILE A 71 -4.89 3.85 -6.77
CA ILE A 71 -5.28 3.57 -5.39
C ILE A 71 -5.70 2.11 -5.24
N GLY A 72 -6.43 1.55 -6.21
CA GLY A 72 -6.80 0.14 -6.23
C GLY A 72 -5.58 -0.80 -6.30
N VAL A 73 -4.60 -0.51 -7.16
CA VAL A 73 -3.35 -1.29 -7.25
C VAL A 73 -2.54 -1.17 -5.95
N SER A 74 -2.44 0.03 -5.38
CA SER A 74 -1.78 0.27 -4.10
C SER A 74 -2.41 -0.56 -2.97
N LEU A 75 -3.74 -0.61 -2.91
CA LEU A 75 -4.48 -1.45 -1.96
C LEU A 75 -4.18 -2.94 -2.16
N LEU A 76 -4.18 -3.44 -3.40
CA LEU A 76 -3.87 -4.85 -3.69
C LEU A 76 -2.45 -5.22 -3.22
N VAL A 77 -1.46 -4.35 -3.46
CA VAL A 77 -0.09 -4.56 -3.02
C VAL A 77 -0.01 -4.57 -1.48
N ALA A 78 -0.67 -3.63 -0.80
CA ALA A 78 -0.72 -3.58 0.66
C ALA A 78 -1.39 -4.83 1.27
N VAL A 79 -2.48 -5.31 0.66
CA VAL A 79 -3.15 -6.55 1.08
C VAL A 79 -2.24 -7.77 0.86
N ALA A 80 -1.55 -7.83 -0.28
CA ALA A 80 -0.59 -8.90 -0.56
C ALA A 80 0.56 -8.93 0.47
N GLN A 81 1.09 -7.76 0.86
CA GLN A 81 2.07 -7.66 1.95
C GLN A 81 1.52 -8.18 3.26
N TYR A 82 0.29 -7.78 3.62
CA TYR A 82 -0.35 -8.22 4.86
C TYR A 82 -0.58 -9.74 4.87
N LEU A 83 -1.05 -10.32 3.76
CA LEU A 83 -1.23 -11.77 3.63
C LEU A 83 0.10 -12.52 3.71
N ALA A 84 1.15 -12.00 3.07
CA ALA A 84 2.50 -12.55 3.17
C ALA A 84 3.00 -12.54 4.63
N PHE A 85 2.82 -11.42 5.35
CA PHE A 85 3.13 -11.32 6.78
C PHE A 85 2.31 -12.30 7.64
N ARG A 86 1.01 -12.44 7.37
CA ARG A 86 0.16 -13.36 8.13
C ARG A 86 0.60 -14.82 7.94
N ARG A 87 1.00 -15.20 6.73
CA ARG A 87 1.54 -16.53 6.41
C ARG A 87 2.86 -16.80 7.14
N THR A 88 3.74 -15.81 7.25
CA THR A 88 5.00 -15.98 8.00
C THR A 88 4.76 -16.07 9.50
N LYS A 89 3.84 -15.28 10.06
CA LYS A 89 3.47 -15.36 11.49
C LYS A 89 2.90 -16.74 11.87
N LYS A 90 2.09 -17.35 10.99
CA LYS A 90 1.58 -18.73 11.20
C LYS A 90 2.67 -19.80 11.16
N ARG A 91 3.80 -19.52 10.51
CA ARG A 91 4.97 -20.42 10.42
C ARG A 91 6.06 -20.05 11.43
N GLY A 92 5.70 -19.37 12.52
CA GLY A 92 6.65 -18.95 13.56
C GLY A 92 7.50 -20.10 14.12
N PRO A 93 8.65 -19.76 14.76
CA PRO A 93 9.84 -20.60 14.95
C PRO A 93 9.70 -21.85 15.84
N GLY A 94 8.49 -22.22 16.28
CA GLY A 94 8.20 -23.43 17.05
C GLY A 94 7.50 -24.54 16.27
N GLY A 95 7.30 -24.37 14.95
CA GLY A 95 6.56 -25.31 14.10
C GLY A 95 7.41 -26.30 13.29
N GLY A 96 8.68 -26.50 13.67
CA GLY A 96 9.61 -27.45 13.05
C GLY A 96 9.59 -28.84 13.69
N GLY A 97 8.45 -29.25 14.23
CA GLY A 97 8.21 -30.61 14.71
C GLY A 97 7.10 -31.25 13.87
N ARG A 98 7.44 -31.72 12.68
CA ARG A 98 6.73 -32.81 12.00
C ARG A 98 7.56 -33.31 10.80
N VAL A 99 8.08 -34.51 11.01
CA VAL A 99 8.73 -35.47 10.10
C VAL A 99 10.18 -35.16 9.75
#